data_AF-A0A925S569-F1
#
_entry.id   AF-A0A925S569-F1
#
_cell.length_a   1.000
_cell.length_b   1.000
_cell.length_c   1.000
_cell.angle_alpha   90.00
_cell.angle_beta   90.00
_cell.angle_gamma   90.00
#
_symmetry.space_group_name_H-M   'P 1'
#
loop_
_entity.id
_entity.type
_entity.pdbx_description
1 polymer ?
#
loop_
_entity_poly.entity_id
_entity_poly.type
_entity_poly.pdbx_seq_one_letter_code
_entity_poly.pdbx_strand_id
1 'polypeptide(L)'
;AQLLPGDGTRPWRALLRVQAGAQPVDVSQLRTALADLPGTQVVNIADELSGMYTRYLHEATVQALLGALAVCLLLALHLRSWRRLWRIAQPIVAAVLIVLAVMSASGVALGILHLVGLLLTVAIGSNYALFFDQLRSQQETQPDGSPVTGIDNDTLASLALANLTSGVSFLLLAFSSIPALYAVGQVVAPGIVISLLLSAAFIPLAKR
;
A
#
# COMPACT_ATOMS: atom_id res chain seq x y z
N ALA A 1 -4.91 18.12 -36.21
CA ALA A 1 -4.18 16.95 -36.74
C ALA A 1 -2.69 17.25 -36.71
N GLN A 2 -1.83 16.22 -36.70
CA GLN A 2 -0.38 16.38 -36.82
C GLN A 2 0.08 15.73 -38.13
N LEU A 3 0.80 16.48 -38.97
CA LEU A 3 1.35 15.99 -40.22
C LEU A 3 2.80 15.54 -40.00
N LEU A 4 3.12 14.34 -40.45
CA LEU A 4 4.47 13.79 -40.48
C LEU A 4 4.98 13.88 -41.92
N PRO A 5 6.10 14.58 -42.17
CA PRO A 5 6.61 14.79 -43.53
C PRO A 5 7.02 13.48 -44.18
N GLY A 6 6.70 13.36 -45.47
CA GLY A 6 7.19 12.29 -46.33
C GLY A 6 8.65 12.51 -46.72
N ASP A 7 9.28 11.41 -47.12
CA ASP A 7 10.64 11.33 -47.67
C ASP A 7 10.56 10.60 -49.03
N GLY A 8 11.61 10.63 -49.86
CA GLY A 8 11.63 9.87 -51.13
C GLY A 8 11.35 8.37 -50.98
N THR A 9 11.49 7.82 -49.77
CA THR A 9 11.19 6.42 -49.40
C THR A 9 9.95 6.25 -48.51
N ARG A 10 9.28 7.34 -48.09
CA ARG A 10 8.16 7.28 -47.11
C ARG A 10 6.99 8.18 -47.50
N PRO A 11 5.76 7.65 -47.64
CA PRO A 11 4.59 8.48 -47.89
C PRO A 11 4.29 9.40 -46.70
N TRP A 12 3.72 10.57 -46.99
CA TRP A 12 3.21 11.51 -45.99
C TRP A 12 2.16 10.85 -45.10
N ARG A 13 2.15 11.16 -43.80
CA ARG A 13 1.20 10.58 -42.84
C ARG A 13 0.50 11.69 -42.03
N ALA A 14 -0.82 11.55 -41.85
CA ALA A 14 -1.63 12.47 -41.08
C ALA A 14 -2.22 11.78 -39.85
N LEU A 15 -1.88 12.28 -38.66
CA LEU A 15 -2.48 11.85 -37.40
C LEU A 15 -3.67 12.77 -37.06
N LEU A 16 -4.88 12.30 -37.35
CA LEU A 16 -6.12 12.93 -36.85
C LEU A 16 -6.45 12.38 -35.47
N ARG A 17 -6.43 13.25 -34.45
CA ARG A 17 -7.05 12.95 -33.16
C ARG A 17 -8.54 13.24 -33.26
N VAL A 18 -9.36 12.19 -33.35
CA VAL A 18 -10.82 12.31 -33.27
C VAL A 18 -11.23 12.48 -31.81
N GLN A 19 -12.08 13.47 -31.53
CA GLN A 19 -12.70 13.67 -30.23
C GLN A 19 -14.17 14.05 -30.45
N ALA A 20 -15.10 13.14 -30.15
CA ALA A 20 -16.47 13.53 -29.84
C ALA A 20 -16.51 14.01 -28.38
N GLY A 21 -17.30 15.05 -28.08
CA GLY A 21 -17.24 15.75 -26.78
C GLY A 21 -17.80 14.92 -25.62
N ALA A 22 -19.12 14.77 -25.58
CA ALA A 22 -19.84 14.05 -24.52
C ALA A 22 -20.47 12.72 -24.97
N GLN A 23 -20.25 12.33 -26.23
CA GLN A 23 -20.74 11.07 -26.83
C GLN A 23 -19.55 10.11 -26.99
N PRO A 24 -19.69 8.81 -26.65
CA PRO A 24 -18.65 7.83 -26.92
C PRO A 24 -18.47 7.64 -28.43
N VAL A 25 -17.23 7.65 -28.91
CA VAL A 25 -16.91 7.36 -30.31
C VAL A 25 -16.94 5.84 -30.52
N ASP A 26 -17.92 5.35 -31.28
CA ASP A 26 -17.93 3.95 -31.69
C ASP A 26 -16.80 3.67 -32.70
N VAL A 27 -15.77 2.97 -32.23
CA VAL A 27 -14.59 2.61 -33.01
C VAL A 27 -14.93 1.64 -34.15
N SER A 28 -15.99 0.85 -34.02
CA SER A 28 -16.43 -0.08 -35.07
C SER A 28 -17.08 0.67 -36.24
N GLN A 29 -17.92 1.66 -35.95
CA GLN A 29 -18.47 2.58 -36.95
C GLN A 29 -17.36 3.41 -37.60
N LEU A 30 -16.42 3.93 -36.81
CA LEU A 30 -15.28 4.71 -37.34
C LEU A 30 -14.38 3.87 -38.25
N ARG A 31 -14.12 2.61 -37.91
CA ARG A 31 -13.39 1.66 -38.77
C ARG A 31 -14.15 1.34 -40.06
N THR A 32 -15.47 1.20 -39.99
CA THR A 32 -16.32 0.90 -41.15
C THR A 32 -16.39 2.09 -42.11
N ALA A 33 -16.60 3.32 -41.59
CA ALA A 33 -16.64 4.55 -42.38
C ALA A 33 -15.29 4.96 -43.01
N LEU A 34 -14.19 4.35 -42.58
CA LEU A 34 -12.84 4.59 -43.11
C LEU A 34 -12.28 3.39 -43.92
N ALA A 35 -13.08 2.35 -44.14
CA ALA A 35 -12.64 1.11 -44.81
C ALA A 35 -12.24 1.34 -46.28
N ASP A 36 -12.92 2.25 -46.97
CA ASP A 36 -12.69 2.56 -48.40
C ASP A 36 -11.47 3.47 -48.65
N LEU A 37 -10.77 3.93 -47.60
CA LEU A 37 -9.64 4.86 -47.70
C LEU A 37 -8.29 4.12 -47.58
N PRO A 38 -7.60 3.80 -48.71
CA PRO A 38 -6.38 2.99 -48.68
C PRO A 38 -5.26 3.66 -47.87
N GLY A 39 -4.64 2.87 -46.99
CA GLY A 39 -3.58 3.34 -46.08
C GLY A 39 -4.08 3.91 -44.75
N THR A 40 -5.39 3.95 -44.50
CA THR A 40 -5.97 4.43 -43.23
C THR A 40 -5.94 3.34 -42.17
N GLN A 41 -5.34 3.60 -41.01
CA GLN A 41 -5.31 2.66 -39.88
C GLN A 41 -5.86 3.32 -38.61
N VAL A 42 -7.03 2.84 -38.16
CA VAL A 42 -7.64 3.26 -36.88
C VAL A 42 -6.95 2.53 -35.72
N VAL A 43 -6.16 3.27 -34.96
CA VAL A 43 -5.45 2.78 -33.76
C VAL A 43 -6.17 3.31 -32.51
N ASN A 44 -6.87 2.45 -31.77
CA ASN A 44 -7.45 2.86 -30.48
C ASN A 44 -6.50 2.55 -29.31
N ILE A 45 -5.68 3.54 -28.99
CA ILE A 45 -4.74 3.52 -27.87
C ILE A 45 -5.47 3.26 -26.52
N ALA A 46 -6.74 3.64 -26.37
CA ALA A 46 -7.48 3.47 -25.12
C ALA A 46 -7.89 2.02 -24.85
N ASP A 47 -8.40 1.29 -25.85
CA ASP A 47 -8.76 -0.13 -25.70
C ASP A 47 -7.52 -1.00 -25.50
N GLU A 48 -6.43 -0.68 -26.21
CA GLU A 48 -5.20 -1.47 -26.19
C GLU A 48 -4.45 -1.32 -24.85
N LEU A 49 -4.40 -0.10 -24.27
CA LEU A 49 -3.90 0.07 -22.90
C LEU A 49 -4.85 -0.51 -21.84
N SER A 50 -6.18 -0.30 -21.95
CA SER A 50 -7.11 -0.78 -20.94
C SER A 50 -7.17 -2.31 -20.89
N GLY A 51 -7.14 -3.00 -22.03
CA GLY A 51 -7.07 -4.46 -22.10
C GLY A 51 -5.82 -5.04 -21.42
N MET A 52 -4.65 -4.41 -21.62
CA MET A 52 -3.43 -4.80 -20.89
C MET A 52 -3.52 -4.49 -19.39
N TYR A 53 -4.04 -3.31 -19.04
CA TYR A 53 -4.19 -2.87 -17.65
C TYR A 53 -5.11 -3.78 -16.83
N THR A 54 -6.30 -4.10 -17.36
CA THR A 54 -7.25 -5.02 -16.70
C THR A 54 -6.67 -6.42 -16.52
N ARG A 55 -5.94 -6.95 -17.51
CA ARG A 55 -5.29 -8.27 -17.38
C ARG A 55 -4.19 -8.26 -16.32
N TYR A 56 -3.33 -7.24 -16.33
CA TYR A 56 -2.26 -7.07 -15.33
C TYR A 56 -2.83 -6.94 -13.90
N LEU A 57 -3.89 -6.16 -13.71
CA LEU A 57 -4.55 -6.04 -12.40
C LEU A 57 -5.14 -7.37 -11.92
N HIS A 58 -5.76 -8.15 -12.82
CA HIS A 58 -6.35 -9.45 -12.48
C HIS A 58 -5.29 -10.48 -12.06
N GLU A 59 -4.21 -10.61 -12.83
CA GLU A 59 -3.09 -11.51 -12.52
C GLU A 59 -2.42 -11.14 -11.19
N ALA A 60 -2.19 -9.85 -10.95
CA ALA A 60 -1.64 -9.34 -9.68
C ALA A 60 -2.58 -9.60 -8.49
N THR A 61 -3.91 -9.53 -8.66
CA THR A 61 -4.89 -9.81 -7.60
C THR A 61 -4.85 -11.28 -7.18
N VAL A 62 -4.73 -12.22 -8.14
CA VAL A 62 -4.63 -13.66 -7.83
C VAL A 62 -3.31 -13.99 -7.14
N GLN A 63 -2.19 -13.41 -7.61
CA GLN A 63 -0.88 -13.57 -6.96
C GLN A 63 -0.86 -12.98 -5.54
N ALA A 64 -1.52 -11.83 -5.32
CA ALA A 64 -1.66 -11.21 -4.02
C ALA A 64 -2.40 -12.10 -3.01
N LEU A 65 -3.53 -12.71 -3.42
CA LEU A 65 -4.30 -13.63 -2.58
C LEU A 65 -3.52 -14.90 -2.22
N LEU A 66 -2.76 -15.46 -3.16
CA LEU A 66 -1.90 -16.61 -2.89
C LEU A 66 -0.76 -16.26 -1.92
N GLY A 67 -0.13 -15.09 -2.08
CA GLY A 67 0.87 -14.57 -1.14
C GLY A 67 0.31 -14.36 0.27
N ALA A 68 -0.88 -13.78 0.39
CA ALA A 68 -1.60 -13.61 1.66
C ALA A 68 -1.82 -14.96 2.37
N LEU A 69 -2.35 -15.95 1.65
CA LEU A 69 -2.63 -17.28 2.18
C LEU A 69 -1.34 -17.98 2.65
N ALA A 70 -0.26 -17.88 1.86
CA ALA A 70 1.04 -18.46 2.19
C ALA A 70 1.68 -17.83 3.45
N VAL A 71 1.57 -16.51 3.62
CA VAL A 71 2.05 -15.81 4.82
C VAL A 71 1.26 -16.26 6.06
N CYS A 72 -0.07 -16.34 5.98
CA CYS A 72 -0.90 -16.87 7.07
C CYS A 72 -0.53 -18.31 7.47
N LEU A 73 -0.31 -19.19 6.49
CA LEU A 73 0.13 -20.57 6.73
C LEU A 73 1.54 -20.66 7.35
N LEU A 74 2.49 -19.87 6.86
CA LEU A 74 3.86 -19.84 7.41
C LEU A 74 3.87 -19.34 8.86
N LEU A 75 3.10 -18.29 9.17
CA LEU A 75 2.94 -17.83 10.54
C LEU A 75 2.23 -18.86 11.42
N ALA A 76 1.26 -19.61 10.92
CA ALA A 76 0.61 -20.67 11.70
C ALA A 76 1.56 -21.85 12.03
N LEU A 77 2.51 -22.16 11.15
CA LEU A 77 3.36 -23.36 11.23
C LEU A 77 4.64 -23.19 12.07
N HIS A 78 5.27 -22.02 12.06
CA HIS A 78 6.71 -21.93 12.39
C HIS A 78 7.07 -22.03 13.89
N LEU A 79 6.10 -22.14 14.82
CA LEU A 79 6.25 -21.57 16.18
C LEU A 79 6.15 -22.58 17.33
N ARG A 80 7.24 -22.65 18.14
CA ARG A 80 7.39 -23.58 19.28
C ARG A 80 8.01 -22.99 20.57
N SER A 81 8.53 -21.76 20.58
CA SER A 81 9.12 -21.11 21.79
C SER A 81 8.83 -19.60 21.82
N TRP A 82 7.56 -19.26 22.02
CA TRP A 82 6.95 -18.21 21.20
C TRP A 82 6.36 -17.02 21.99
N ARG A 83 6.09 -17.19 23.30
CA ARG A 83 5.13 -16.34 24.06
C ARG A 83 5.49 -14.85 24.21
N ARG A 84 6.76 -14.44 24.45
CA ARG A 84 7.10 -13.00 24.51
C ARG A 84 7.18 -12.39 23.12
N LEU A 85 7.82 -13.10 22.17
CA LEU A 85 7.90 -12.64 20.78
C LEU A 85 6.48 -12.44 20.20
N TRP A 86 5.51 -13.28 20.57
CA TRP A 86 4.11 -13.07 20.20
C TRP A 86 3.46 -11.87 20.80
N ARG A 87 3.70 -11.55 22.07
CA ARG A 87 3.09 -10.36 22.69
C ARG A 87 3.42 -9.07 21.92
N ILE A 88 4.64 -8.99 21.39
CA ILE A 88 5.14 -7.85 20.61
C ILE A 88 4.73 -7.98 19.12
N ALA A 89 4.82 -9.18 18.54
CA ALA A 89 4.51 -9.39 17.12
C ALA A 89 3.01 -9.43 16.78
N GLN A 90 2.14 -9.86 17.71
CA GLN A 90 0.68 -9.97 17.49
C GLN A 90 0.04 -8.66 16.99
N PRO A 91 0.22 -7.48 17.64
CA PRO A 91 -0.39 -6.25 17.14
C PRO A 91 0.15 -5.83 15.76
N ILE A 92 1.43 -6.08 15.47
CA ILE A 92 2.06 -5.76 14.17
C ILE A 92 1.51 -6.67 13.07
N VAL A 93 1.48 -7.99 13.32
CA VAL A 93 0.95 -9.00 12.40
C VAL A 93 -0.54 -8.76 12.13
N ALA A 94 -1.32 -8.49 13.17
CA ALA A 94 -2.74 -8.17 13.02
C ALA A 94 -2.95 -6.86 12.24
N ALA A 95 -2.13 -5.81 12.46
CA ALA A 95 -2.20 -4.59 11.67
C ALA A 95 -1.89 -4.83 10.19
N VAL A 96 -0.83 -5.58 9.89
CA VAL A 96 -0.47 -5.98 8.52
C VAL A 96 -1.59 -6.78 7.87
N LEU A 97 -2.16 -7.77 8.56
CA LEU A 97 -3.26 -8.59 8.03
C LEU A 97 -4.55 -7.77 7.80
N ILE A 98 -4.86 -6.81 8.67
CA ILE A 98 -6.02 -5.90 8.47
C ILE A 98 -5.79 -5.00 7.27
N VAL A 99 -4.61 -4.38 7.11
CA VAL A 99 -4.27 -3.57 5.93
C VAL A 99 -4.33 -4.42 4.65
N LEU A 100 -3.81 -5.65 4.68
CA LEU A 100 -3.86 -6.57 3.55
C LEU A 100 -5.31 -6.94 3.18
N ALA A 101 -6.15 -7.24 4.18
CA ALA A 101 -7.55 -7.59 3.98
C ALA A 101 -8.37 -6.40 3.45
N VAL A 102 -8.18 -5.19 3.99
CA VAL A 102 -8.84 -3.96 3.51
C VAL A 102 -8.42 -3.64 2.08
N MET A 103 -7.13 -3.76 1.75
CA MET A 103 -6.62 -3.46 0.41
C MET A 103 -7.05 -4.50 -0.63
N SER A 104 -7.12 -5.78 -0.23
CA SER A 104 -7.69 -6.87 -1.04
C SER A 104 -9.19 -6.71 -1.25
N ALA A 105 -9.96 -6.35 -0.21
CA ALA A 105 -11.39 -6.08 -0.31
C ALA A 105 -11.71 -4.83 -1.14
N SER A 106 -10.79 -3.85 -1.16
CA SER A 106 -10.84 -2.67 -2.04
C SER A 106 -10.47 -2.97 -3.51
N GLY A 107 -10.16 -4.23 -3.85
CA GLY A 107 -9.82 -4.64 -5.22
C GLY A 107 -8.47 -4.10 -5.74
N VAL A 108 -7.58 -3.63 -4.86
CA VAL A 108 -6.30 -3.04 -5.27
C VAL A 108 -5.26 -4.12 -5.55
N ALA A 109 -4.68 -4.11 -6.75
CA ALA A 109 -3.59 -4.99 -7.12
C ALA A 109 -2.29 -4.67 -6.33
N LEU A 110 -1.81 -5.64 -5.54
CA LEU A 110 -0.60 -5.50 -4.72
C LEU A 110 0.70 -5.54 -5.53
N GLY A 111 0.98 -4.48 -6.29
CA GLY A 111 2.30 -4.26 -6.88
C GLY A 111 3.42 -4.05 -5.85
N ILE A 112 4.69 -4.13 -6.30
CA ILE A 112 5.91 -4.12 -5.47
C ILE A 112 5.93 -2.98 -4.43
N LEU A 113 5.46 -1.78 -4.79
CA LEU A 113 5.45 -0.62 -3.89
C LEU A 113 4.52 -0.81 -2.67
N HIS A 114 3.40 -1.53 -2.83
CA HIS A 114 2.55 -1.90 -1.69
C HIS A 114 3.27 -2.91 -0.78
N LEU A 115 4.05 -3.84 -1.35
CA LEU A 115 4.85 -4.80 -0.58
C LEU A 115 5.96 -4.10 0.23
N VAL A 116 6.60 -3.08 -0.36
CA VAL A 116 7.53 -2.18 0.35
C VAL A 116 6.80 -1.40 1.45
N GLY A 117 5.57 -0.92 1.19
CA GLY A 117 4.72 -0.28 2.19
C GLY A 117 4.37 -1.21 3.37
N LEU A 118 4.10 -2.49 3.13
CA LEU A 118 3.87 -3.49 4.19
C LEU A 118 5.16 -3.72 5.00
N LEU A 119 6.32 -3.77 4.35
CA LEU A 119 7.61 -3.93 5.03
C LEU A 119 7.97 -2.72 5.91
N LEU A 120 7.71 -1.50 5.40
CA LEU A 120 7.82 -0.25 6.18
C LEU A 120 6.83 -0.21 7.35
N THR A 121 5.61 -0.72 7.14
CA THR A 121 4.60 -0.86 8.21
C THR A 121 5.08 -1.78 9.31
N VAL A 122 5.72 -2.92 8.99
CA VAL A 122 6.33 -3.81 9.99
C VAL A 122 7.46 -3.12 10.75
N ALA A 123 8.36 -2.42 10.04
CA ALA A 123 9.49 -1.74 10.65
C ALA A 123 9.04 -0.66 11.66
N ILE A 124 8.18 0.27 11.23
CA ILE A 124 7.69 1.38 12.08
C ILE A 124 6.72 0.84 13.14
N GLY A 125 5.88 -0.15 12.79
CA GLY A 125 4.99 -0.86 13.71
C GLY A 125 5.72 -1.50 14.89
N SER A 126 6.91 -2.06 14.65
CA SER A 126 7.74 -2.65 15.70
C SER A 126 8.21 -1.64 16.75
N ASN A 127 8.44 -0.39 16.37
CA ASN A 127 8.83 0.67 17.31
C ASN A 127 7.69 1.00 18.28
N TYR A 128 6.44 1.08 17.81
CA TYR A 128 5.29 1.27 18.70
C TYR A 128 5.09 0.08 19.64
N ALA A 129 5.20 -1.15 19.14
CA ALA A 129 5.05 -2.34 19.96
C ALA A 129 6.14 -2.45 21.05
N LEU A 130 7.38 -2.06 20.76
CA LEU A 130 8.47 -1.97 21.73
C LEU A 130 8.27 -0.85 22.76
N PHE A 131 7.86 0.34 22.31
CA PHE A 131 7.53 1.48 23.19
C PHE A 131 6.42 1.12 24.20
N PHE A 132 5.37 0.41 23.76
CA PHE A 132 4.29 -0.03 24.64
C PHE A 132 4.70 -1.22 25.57
N ASP A 133 5.59 -2.12 25.15
CA ASP A 133 6.17 -3.16 26.05
C ASP A 133 7.09 -2.51 27.11
N GLN A 134 7.78 -1.41 26.80
CA GLN A 134 8.59 -0.63 27.75
C GLN A 134 7.73 0.12 28.78
N LEU A 135 6.69 0.85 28.35
CA LEU A 135 5.75 1.51 29.26
C LEU A 135 5.07 0.50 30.21
N ARG A 136 4.65 -0.65 29.69
CA ARG A 136 4.16 -1.76 30.51
C ARG A 136 5.21 -2.24 31.52
N SER A 137 6.46 -2.40 31.09
CA SER A 137 7.54 -2.89 31.95
C SER A 137 7.82 -1.91 33.11
N GLN A 138 7.73 -0.59 32.88
CA GLN A 138 7.79 0.41 33.95
C GLN A 138 6.64 0.22 34.96
N GLN A 139 5.40 0.07 34.48
CA GLN A 139 4.23 -0.15 35.34
C GLN A 139 4.30 -1.46 36.14
N GLU A 140 4.78 -2.56 35.54
CA GLU A 140 4.95 -3.85 36.22
C GLU A 140 6.13 -3.86 37.22
N THR A 141 7.09 -2.94 37.10
CA THR A 141 8.29 -2.86 37.96
C THR A 141 8.20 -1.74 39.01
N GLN A 142 7.06 -1.06 39.14
CA GLN A 142 6.87 0.03 40.11
C GLN A 142 6.06 -0.43 41.34
N PRO A 143 6.71 -0.90 42.43
CA PRO A 143 6.04 -1.04 43.71
C PRO A 143 5.71 0.34 44.30
N ASP A 144 4.60 0.40 45.03
CA ASP A 144 4.01 1.62 45.57
C ASP A 144 5.01 2.43 46.41
N GLY A 145 5.28 3.68 45.99
CA GLY A 145 6.13 4.64 46.70
C GLY A 145 7.63 4.65 46.38
N SER A 146 8.17 3.79 45.50
CA SER A 146 9.62 3.80 45.17
C SER A 146 9.98 4.74 43.98
N PRO A 147 11.12 5.46 44.02
CA PRO A 147 11.52 6.37 42.95
C PRO A 147 11.93 5.61 41.68
N VAL A 148 11.58 6.18 40.52
CA VAL A 148 11.77 5.56 39.20
C VAL A 148 13.25 5.29 38.92
N THR A 149 13.59 4.01 38.74
CA THR A 149 14.95 3.53 38.45
C THR A 149 14.99 2.68 37.17
N GLY A 150 14.00 2.86 36.28
CA GLY A 150 13.87 2.11 35.03
C GLY A 150 13.48 2.98 33.83
N ILE A 151 14.48 3.28 32.98
CA ILE A 151 14.40 3.97 31.67
C ILE A 151 13.94 5.44 31.76
N ASP A 152 14.71 6.33 31.14
CA ASP A 152 14.39 7.77 31.10
C ASP A 152 13.12 8.05 30.29
N ASN A 153 12.19 8.79 30.89
CA ASN A 153 10.98 9.26 30.21
C ASN A 153 11.31 10.12 28.97
N ASP A 154 12.45 10.82 28.97
CA ASP A 154 12.93 11.60 27.82
C ASP A 154 13.29 10.71 26.62
N THR A 155 13.81 9.50 26.86
CA THR A 155 14.06 8.50 25.81
C THR A 155 12.74 8.02 25.21
N LEU A 156 11.73 7.76 26.06
CA LEU A 156 10.39 7.37 25.63
C LEU A 156 9.68 8.50 24.86
N ALA A 157 9.78 9.75 25.32
CA ALA A 157 9.21 10.92 24.66
C ALA A 157 9.87 11.20 23.30
N SER A 158 11.20 11.08 23.23
CA SER A 158 11.97 11.20 21.98
C SER A 158 11.59 10.11 20.97
N LEU A 159 11.49 8.86 21.42
CA LEU A 159 11.04 7.73 20.59
C LEU A 159 9.59 7.91 20.11
N ALA A 160 8.69 8.37 20.97
CA ALA A 160 7.31 8.68 20.59
C ALA A 160 7.26 9.78 19.52
N LEU A 161 7.98 10.89 19.71
CA LEU A 161 8.05 12.01 18.78
C LEU A 161 8.64 11.62 17.42
N ALA A 162 9.72 10.83 17.40
CA ALA A 162 10.34 10.35 16.17
C ALA A 162 9.42 9.44 15.34
N ASN A 163 8.69 8.54 16.01
CA ASN A 163 7.71 7.69 15.32
C ASN A 163 6.44 8.46 14.93
N LEU A 164 6.06 9.54 15.63
CA LEU A 164 4.97 10.43 15.24
C LEU A 164 5.30 11.23 13.97
N THR A 165 6.49 11.85 13.90
CA THR A 165 6.91 12.62 12.71
C THR A 165 7.14 11.71 11.50
N SER A 166 7.64 10.49 11.71
CA SER A 166 7.70 9.47 10.66
C SER A 166 6.29 9.10 10.16
N GLY A 167 5.34 8.83 11.06
CA GLY A 167 3.94 8.52 10.71
C GLY A 167 3.24 9.64 9.95
N VAL A 168 3.43 10.90 10.36
CA VAL A 168 2.91 12.08 9.64
C VAL A 168 3.54 12.20 8.25
N SER A 169 4.83 11.88 8.10
CA SER A 169 5.51 11.90 6.79
C SER A 169 4.90 10.86 5.82
N PHE A 170 4.61 9.64 6.29
CA PHE A 170 3.94 8.63 5.48
C PHE A 170 2.46 8.91 5.24
N LEU A 171 1.77 9.59 6.17
CA LEU A 171 0.41 10.09 5.95
C LEU A 171 0.37 11.15 4.84
N LEU A 172 1.34 12.08 4.78
CA LEU A 172 1.45 13.05 3.69
C LEU A 172 1.72 12.39 2.35
N LEU A 173 2.51 11.31 2.31
CA LEU A 173 2.71 10.51 1.09
C LEU A 173 1.41 9.87 0.56
N ALA A 174 0.46 9.53 1.45
CA ALA A 174 -0.86 9.02 1.07
C ALA A 174 -1.77 10.07 0.39
N PHE A 175 -1.41 11.35 0.45
CA PHE A 175 -2.08 12.45 -0.29
C PHE A 175 -1.27 12.91 -1.51
N SER A 176 -0.18 12.22 -1.87
CA SER A 176 0.65 12.58 -3.03
C SER A 176 -0.08 12.31 -4.35
N SER A 177 0.05 13.23 -5.31
CA SER A 177 -0.39 13.04 -6.70
C SER A 177 0.57 12.15 -7.53
N ILE A 178 1.71 11.75 -6.98
CA ILE A 178 2.68 10.86 -7.63
C ILE A 178 2.28 9.40 -7.33
N PRO A 179 1.87 8.58 -8.32
CA PRO A 179 1.29 7.26 -8.06
C PRO A 179 2.18 6.32 -7.25
N ALA A 180 3.50 6.42 -7.41
CA ALA A 180 4.44 5.59 -6.65
C ALA A 180 4.50 5.96 -5.16
N LEU A 181 4.39 7.24 -4.82
CA LEU A 181 4.38 7.71 -3.43
C LEU A 181 3.03 7.45 -2.77
N TYR A 182 1.94 7.65 -3.51
CA TYR A 182 0.58 7.29 -3.11
C TYR A 182 0.46 5.80 -2.77
N ALA A 183 0.96 4.91 -3.63
CA ALA A 183 0.92 3.46 -3.44
C ALA A 183 1.69 2.96 -2.19
N VAL A 184 2.72 3.69 -1.74
CA VAL A 184 3.38 3.42 -0.44
C VAL A 184 2.56 4.02 0.70
N GLY A 185 2.13 5.27 0.57
CA GLY A 185 1.36 5.99 1.59
C GLY A 185 0.06 5.30 1.97
N GLN A 186 -0.72 4.81 1.00
CA GLN A 186 -1.99 4.11 1.25
C GLN A 186 -1.85 2.83 2.10
N VAL A 187 -0.64 2.28 2.20
CA VAL A 187 -0.34 1.09 3.02
C VAL A 187 0.20 1.52 4.38
N VAL A 188 1.22 2.37 4.38
CA VAL A 188 1.94 2.75 5.60
C VAL A 188 1.08 3.63 6.51
N ALA A 189 0.26 4.54 5.98
CA ALA A 189 -0.57 5.43 6.78
C ALA A 189 -1.63 4.68 7.63
N PRO A 190 -2.52 3.84 7.07
CA PRO A 190 -3.42 3.03 7.89
C PRO A 190 -2.67 1.97 8.70
N GLY A 191 -1.58 1.40 8.16
CA GLY A 191 -0.77 0.41 8.86
C GLY A 191 -0.16 0.93 10.17
N ILE A 192 0.36 2.16 10.16
CA ILE A 192 0.85 2.85 11.35
C ILE A 192 -0.27 3.09 12.36
N VAL A 193 -1.42 3.60 11.92
CA VAL A 193 -2.56 3.88 12.81
C VAL A 193 -3.08 2.59 13.46
N ILE A 194 -3.26 1.52 12.68
CA ILE A 194 -3.74 0.24 13.19
C ILE A 194 -2.68 -0.42 14.09
N SER A 195 -1.39 -0.37 13.74
CA SER A 195 -0.31 -0.93 14.57
C SER A 195 -0.18 -0.19 15.91
N LEU A 196 -0.38 1.14 15.93
CA LEU A 196 -0.39 1.94 17.15
C LEU A 196 -1.62 1.59 18.02
N LEU A 197 -2.81 1.58 17.43
CA LEU A 197 -4.06 1.25 18.13
C LEU A 197 -4.04 -0.17 18.70
N LEU A 198 -3.54 -1.15 17.95
CA LEU A 198 -3.42 -2.53 18.43
C LEU A 198 -2.33 -2.68 19.49
N SER A 199 -1.18 -2.00 19.34
CA SER A 199 -0.12 -2.06 20.37
C SER A 199 -0.59 -1.45 21.70
N ALA A 200 -1.39 -0.38 21.65
CA ALA A 200 -2.05 0.19 22.82
C ALA A 200 -3.14 -0.75 23.40
N ALA A 201 -4.01 -1.30 22.55
CA ALA A 201 -5.11 -2.18 22.99
C ALA A 201 -4.64 -3.55 23.50
N PHE A 202 -3.46 -4.02 23.12
CA PHE A 202 -2.83 -5.23 23.65
C PHE A 202 -2.13 -5.01 25.01
N ILE A 203 -2.11 -3.78 25.55
CA ILE A 203 -1.87 -3.56 26.98
C ILE A 203 -3.17 -3.87 27.72
N PRO A 204 -3.23 -4.94 28.55
CA PRO A 204 -4.38 -5.13 29.43
C PRO A 204 -4.38 -4.00 30.47
N LEU A 205 -5.47 -3.24 30.53
CA LEU A 205 -5.70 -2.27 31.61
C LEU A 205 -5.53 -2.99 32.96
N ALA A 206 -4.61 -2.52 33.77
CA ALA A 206 -4.44 -3.01 35.13
C ALA A 206 -5.77 -2.87 35.88
N LYS A 207 -6.25 -3.97 36.47
CA LYS A 207 -7.44 -3.91 37.33
C LYS A 207 -7.13 -3.02 38.53
N ARG A 208 -7.98 -2.01 38.72
CA ARG A 208 -8.22 -1.39 40.02
C ARG A 208 -8.84 -2.40 40.98
#